data_AF-A0A7K4CCZ9-F1
#
_entry.id   AF-A0A7K4CCZ9-F1
#
_cell.length_a   1.000
_cell.length_b   1.000
_cell.length_c   1.000
_cell.angle_alpha   90.00
_cell.angle_beta   90.00
_cell.angle_gamma   90.00
#
_symmetry.space_group_name_H-M   'P 1'
#
loop_
_entity.id
_entity.type
_entity.pdbx_description
1 polymer ?
#
loop_
_entity_poly.entity_id
_entity_poly.type
_entity_poly.pdbx_seq_one_letter_code
_entity_poly.pdbx_strand_id
1 'polypeptide(L)' 'MAGIPDIPVISHGVPDISCTPLTSPDAEDAARIYTEVFLSDEPTSHRHGLDPGIFYPYALHYVRSLVTKDLSFIARDKAT' A
#
# COMPACT_ATOMS: atom_id res chain seq x y z
N MET A 1 45.35 -15.33 -4.86
CA MET A 1 44.13 -15.08 -4.06
C MET A 1 43.52 -13.79 -4.57
N ALA A 2 42.41 -13.86 -5.30
CA ALA A 2 41.70 -12.67 -5.77
C ALA A 2 40.78 -12.18 -4.65
N GLY A 3 40.93 -10.92 -4.24
CA GLY A 3 40.06 -10.28 -3.24
C GLY A 3 38.64 -10.14 -3.78
N ILE A 4 37.65 -10.40 -2.93
CA ILE A 4 36.24 -10.15 -3.24
C ILE A 4 36.09 -8.63 -3.38
N PRO A 5 35.52 -8.11 -4.48
CA PRO A 5 35.30 -6.67 -4.62
C PRO A 5 34.26 -6.21 -3.59
N ASP A 6 34.56 -5.10 -2.90
CA ASP A 6 33.61 -4.42 -2.01
C ASP A 6 32.38 -4.00 -2.81
N ILE A 7 31.26 -4.69 -2.56
CA ILE A 7 29.96 -4.28 -3.07
C ILE A 7 29.52 -3.07 -2.23
N PRO A 8 29.26 -1.89 -2.84
CA PRO A 8 28.80 -0.74 -2.08
C PRO A 8 27.47 -1.07 -1.41
N VAL A 9 27.45 -1.05 -0.08
CA VAL A 9 26.22 -1.11 0.70
C VAL A 9 25.47 0.19 0.42
N ILE A 10 24.46 0.12 -0.44
CA ILE A 10 23.51 1.21 -0.62
C ILE A 10 22.74 1.29 0.69
N SER A 11 23.12 2.23 1.56
CA SER A 11 22.34 2.59 2.73
C SER A 11 21.06 3.25 2.23
N HIS A 12 20.03 2.46 1.97
CA HIS A 12 18.67 2.97 1.92
C HIS A 12 18.40 3.58 3.30
N GLY A 13 18.44 4.91 3.39
CA GLY A 13 18.17 5.62 4.64
C GLY A 13 16.88 5.08 5.25
N VAL A 14 16.82 4.98 6.58
CA VAL A 14 15.60 4.56 7.27
C VAL A 14 14.48 5.49 6.82
N PRO A 15 13.40 4.97 6.21
CA PRO A 15 12.33 5.82 5.70
C PRO A 15 11.68 6.56 6.87
N ASP A 16 11.49 7.87 6.71
CA ASP A 16 10.85 8.69 7.73
C ASP A 16 9.34 8.54 7.59
N ILE A 17 8.81 7.48 8.18
CA ILE A 17 7.39 7.15 8.09
C ILE A 17 6.59 7.90 9.15
N SER A 18 5.53 8.59 8.71
CA SER A 18 4.47 9.09 9.58
C SER A 18 3.20 8.26 9.43
N CYS A 19 2.46 8.09 10.53
CA CYS A 19 1.18 7.40 10.54
C CYS A 19 0.08 8.37 10.95
N THR A 20 -0.93 8.55 10.11
CA THR A 20 -2.05 9.46 10.34
C THR A 20 -3.38 8.75 10.14
N PRO A 21 -4.48 9.22 10.75
CA PRO A 21 -5.82 8.71 10.42
C PRO A 21 -6.11 8.83 8.91
N LEU A 22 -6.87 7.87 8.39
CA LEU A 22 -7.38 7.90 7.01
C LEU A 22 -8.44 9.00 6.87
N THR A 23 -8.25 9.91 5.92
CA THR A 23 -9.18 11.00 5.62
C THR A 23 -9.76 10.90 4.22
N SER A 24 -10.82 11.66 3.92
CA SER A 24 -11.47 11.63 2.59
C SER A 24 -10.53 11.90 1.41
N PRO A 25 -9.57 12.85 1.48
CA PRO A 25 -8.56 13.04 0.44
C PRO A 25 -7.71 11.81 0.13
N ASP A 26 -7.56 10.89 1.07
CA ASP A 26 -6.67 9.73 0.96
C ASP A 26 -7.37 8.54 0.29
N ALA A 27 -8.69 8.61 0.10
CA ALA A 27 -9.52 7.46 -0.22
C ALA A 27 -9.16 6.81 -1.57
N GLU A 28 -8.79 7.60 -2.57
CA GLU A 28 -8.42 7.08 -3.89
C GLU A 28 -7.08 6.36 -3.88
N ASP A 29 -6.06 6.96 -3.26
CA ASP A 29 -4.74 6.34 -3.15
C ASP A 29 -4.77 5.10 -2.25
N ALA A 30 -5.48 5.16 -1.12
CA ALA A 30 -5.68 4.02 -0.25
C ALA A 30 -6.41 2.87 -0.95
N ALA A 31 -7.45 3.17 -1.76
CA ALA A 31 -8.16 2.16 -2.54
C ALA A 31 -7.28 1.54 -3.64
N ARG A 32 -6.38 2.34 -4.24
CA ARG A 32 -5.42 1.85 -5.23
C ARG A 32 -4.43 0.88 -4.60
N ILE A 33 -3.78 1.28 -3.49
CA ILE A 33 -2.85 0.41 -2.75
C ILE A 33 -3.55 -0.87 -2.28
N TYR A 34 -4.75 -0.74 -1.69
CA TYR A 34 -5.55 -1.88 -1.26
C TYR A 34 -5.84 -2.84 -2.43
N THR A 35 -6.20 -2.32 -3.59
CA THR A 35 -6.44 -3.12 -4.81
C THR A 35 -5.19 -3.84 -5.27
N GLU A 36 -4.06 -3.15 -5.37
CA GLU A 36 -2.79 -3.73 -5.82
C GLU A 36 -2.32 -4.85 -4.90
N VAL A 37 -2.36 -4.63 -3.58
CA VAL A 37 -1.95 -5.63 -2.59
C VAL A 37 -2.86 -6.85 -2.61
N PHE A 38 -4.19 -6.65 -2.65
CA PHE A 38 -5.11 -7.79 -2.63
C PHE A 38 -5.01 -8.64 -3.89
N LEU A 39 -4.92 -8.02 -5.07
CA LEU A 39 -4.82 -8.75 -6.32
C LEU A 39 -3.48 -9.48 -6.50
N SER A 40 -2.41 -8.97 -5.88
CA SER A 40 -1.08 -9.59 -5.97
C SER A 40 -0.80 -10.65 -4.90
N ASP A 41 -1.27 -10.45 -3.67
CA ASP A 41 -0.76 -11.21 -2.52
C ASP A 41 -1.86 -11.74 -1.57
N GLU A 42 -3.11 -11.27 -1.67
CA GLU A 42 -4.17 -11.83 -0.82
C GLU A 42 -4.59 -13.23 -1.31
N PRO A 43 -4.50 -14.28 -0.48
CA PRO A 43 -4.64 -15.67 -0.94
C PRO A 43 -5.96 -15.98 -1.64
N THR A 44 -7.06 -15.38 -1.18
CA THR A 44 -8.40 -15.61 -1.73
C THR A 44 -8.56 -14.91 -3.08
N SER A 45 -8.16 -13.64 -3.15
CA SER A 45 -8.18 -12.81 -4.36
C SER A 45 -7.32 -13.44 -5.45
N HIS A 46 -6.12 -13.90 -5.10
CA HIS A 46 -5.24 -14.61 -6.02
C HIS A 46 -5.83 -15.94 -6.48
N ARG A 47 -6.40 -16.74 -5.56
CA ARG A 47 -7.06 -18.02 -5.90
C ARG A 47 -8.24 -17.84 -6.86
N HIS A 48 -8.98 -16.75 -6.73
CA HIS A 48 -10.20 -16.49 -7.51
C HIS A 48 -9.98 -15.62 -8.75
N GLY A 49 -8.77 -15.08 -8.96
CA GLY A 49 -8.42 -14.31 -10.15
C GLY A 49 -9.34 -13.11 -10.37
N LEU A 50 -9.53 -12.29 -9.32
CA LEU A 50 -10.46 -11.16 -9.37
C LEU A 50 -10.06 -10.16 -10.47
N ASP A 51 -11.06 -9.66 -11.21
CA ASP A 51 -10.86 -8.63 -12.23
C ASP A 51 -10.54 -7.28 -11.58
N PRO A 52 -9.37 -6.66 -11.88
CA PRO A 52 -9.01 -5.35 -11.34
C PRO A 52 -10.02 -4.25 -11.65
N GLY A 53 -10.62 -4.27 -12.84
CA GLY A 53 -11.61 -3.28 -13.28
C GLY A 53 -12.92 -3.36 -12.49
N ILE A 54 -13.22 -4.53 -11.92
CA ILE A 54 -14.36 -4.74 -11.03
C ILE A 54 -13.97 -4.48 -9.58
N PHE A 55 -12.78 -4.92 -9.15
CA PHE A 55 -12.34 -4.84 -7.76
C PHE A 55 -12.15 -3.40 -7.27
N TYR A 56 -11.48 -2.55 -8.07
CA TYR A 56 -11.16 -1.18 -7.66
C TYR A 56 -12.39 -0.33 -7.28
N PRO A 57 -13.49 -0.30 -8.05
CA PRO A 57 -14.72 0.40 -7.64
C PRO A 57 -15.27 -0.05 -6.28
N TYR A 58 -15.24 -1.35 -5.98
CA TYR A 58 -15.67 -1.87 -4.68
C TYR A 58 -14.68 -1.49 -3.57
N ALA A 59 -13.38 -1.57 -3.83
CA ALA A 59 -12.35 -1.11 -2.91
C ALA A 59 -12.51 0.37 -2.56
N LEU A 60 -12.76 1.23 -3.55
CA LEU A 60 -12.98 2.66 -3.34
C LEU A 60 -14.23 2.92 -2.50
N HIS A 61 -15.33 2.21 -2.78
CA HIS A 61 -16.53 2.30 -1.96
C HIS A 61 -16.27 1.85 -0.51
N TYR A 62 -15.56 0.74 -0.34
CA TYR A 62 -15.18 0.22 0.96
C TYR A 62 -14.34 1.22 1.75
N VAL A 63 -13.25 1.74 1.17
CA VAL A 63 -12.36 2.73 1.81
C VAL A 63 -13.12 4.00 2.21
N ARG A 64 -13.98 4.53 1.34
CA ARG A 64 -14.81 5.70 1.68
C ARG A 64 -15.71 5.44 2.88
N SER A 65 -16.24 4.22 3.02
CA SER A 65 -17.05 3.83 4.18
C SER A 65 -16.25 3.71 5.48
N LEU A 66 -14.93 3.56 5.40
CA LEU A 66 -14.04 3.47 6.56
C LEU A 66 -13.64 4.85 7.11
N VAL A 67 -13.58 5.88 6.27
CA VAL A 67 -13.21 7.25 6.68
C VAL A 67 -14.09 7.73 7.84
N THR A 68 -15.40 7.50 7.78
CA THR A 68 -16.34 7.96 8.82
C THR A 68 -16.26 7.15 10.12
N LYS A 69 -15.55 6.02 10.12
CA LYS A 69 -15.37 5.18 11.30
C LYS A 69 -14.18 5.61 12.15
N ASP A 70 -13.24 6.37 11.58
CA ASP A 70 -12.04 6.88 12.28
C ASP A 70 -11.21 5.78 12.98
N LEU A 71 -11.14 4.60 12.36
CA LEU A 71 -10.38 3.44 12.86
C LEU A 71 -9.33 2.94 11.86
N SER A 72 -9.17 3.63 10.74
CA SER A 72 -8.22 3.28 9.68
C SER A 72 -7.11 4.33 9.64
N PHE A 73 -5.89 3.87 9.36
CA PHE A 73 -4.69 4.70 9.36
C PHE A 73 -3.89 4.47 8.09
N ILE A 74 -3.11 5.47 7.71
CA ILE A 74 -2.22 5.44 6.55
C ILE A 74 -0.80 5.76 6.99
N ALA A 75 0.14 5.00 6.46
CA ALA A 75 1.57 5.23 6.62
C ALA A 75 2.10 5.97 5.39
N ARG A 76 2.81 7.08 5.61
CA ARG A 76 3.43 7.89 4.56
C ARG A 76 4.90 8.08 4.81
N ASP A 77 5.70 7.86 3.79
CA ASP A 77 7.10 8.31 3.79
C ASP A 77 7.16 9.81 3.56
N LYS A 78 7.69 10.56 4.54
CA LYS A 78 7.81 12.02 4.48
C LYS A 78 8.77 12.52 3.41
N ALA A 79 9.60 11.64 2.83
CA ALA A 79 10.51 11.99 1.75
C ALA A 79 9.81 12.18 0.39
N THR A 80 8.54 11.77 0.28
CA THR A 80 7.71 11.84 -0.95
C THR A 80 6.57 12.81 -0.79
#